data_AF-A0A9P7T6W1-F1
#
_entry.id   AF-A0A9P7T6W1-F1
#
_cell.length_a   1.000
_cell.length_b   1.000
_cell.length_c   1.000
_cell.angle_alpha   90.00
_cell.angle_beta   90.00
_cell.angle_gamma   90.00
#
_symmetry.space_group_name_H-M   'P 1'
#
loop_
_entity.id
_entity.type
_entity.pdbx_description
1 polymer ?
#
loop_
_entity_poly.entity_id
_entity_poly.type
_entity_poly.pdbx_seq_one_letter_code
_entity_poly.pdbx_strand_id
1 'polypeptide(L)'
;MIQGESQDTSAIISVAETSMYLLQDVPGKGKGLVATRHIPRGTRILAEKALISVPKGMYSGKRDELICQQVETLSNDQRDAFLSMRNIHPFDNLPAQYLGIVQTNALPAQDYPDTQAIFLEACRINHDCKNNAVHQWNDNIQQGTVHAMRDIQPGEEITISYVFSLKSRETRQKQLKDSFDFTCSCHLCSLPDDESEERDRKLEQIVSLDQLTALQFTTPPLQTLAYFYTQTRLYSELGREDIGFAQALEEAACLVIAHGDLARGRVFAERAASIWTTIWGSDSPRAIMWETRARDLSLHERFGYSMSWNTAVNEIPQELGPDDFENWLWKREQPTKLAQPANLPSQSCFSGFADLPYNTGPSTTAGGASKNRHWCLLGEIVEDIFVHPLEFEIKDMHGHNIPLHFYTKDRGSELTADQVKRGYTVAVLDASKHIFKLGPPGIRHEDPRMIKIFPLSLAEILALEIQVRQFSVPQHNGFRPCHGCGANAAPASMKRCGKCLSFWYCNKECQMAGWSTKAHRGDCKFLKDPDLRSLFLVNWNEVQDSIQFPLQAVKECT
;
A
#
# COMPACT_ATOMS: atom_id res chain seq x y z
N MET A 1 15.02 -37.29 61.73
CA MET A 1 13.87 -37.02 60.85
C MET A 1 13.92 -35.57 60.42
N ILE A 2 14.13 -35.36 59.12
CA ILE A 2 13.59 -34.32 58.25
C ILE A 2 13.43 -32.92 58.87
N GLN A 3 14.38 -32.02 58.56
CA GLN A 3 14.10 -30.59 58.35
C GLN A 3 15.06 -30.07 57.28
N GLY A 4 14.53 -29.75 56.09
CA GLY A 4 15.30 -29.14 55.01
C GLY A 4 14.65 -29.34 53.65
N GLU A 5 13.49 -28.71 53.40
CA GLU A 5 12.88 -28.66 52.05
C GLU A 5 11.83 -27.55 51.84
N SER A 6 11.76 -26.52 52.70
CA SER A 6 10.67 -25.52 52.63
C SER A 6 11.06 -24.08 52.26
N GLN A 7 12.33 -23.80 51.95
CA GLN A 7 12.77 -22.43 51.59
C GLN A 7 12.88 -22.20 50.08
N ASP A 8 13.04 -23.25 49.27
CA ASP A 8 13.23 -23.13 47.82
C ASP A 8 11.90 -22.95 47.06
N THR A 9 10.84 -23.62 47.51
CA THR A 9 9.49 -23.51 46.93
C THR A 9 8.86 -22.13 47.14
N SER A 10 9.13 -21.46 48.27
CA SER A 10 8.65 -20.10 48.54
C SER A 10 9.28 -19.05 47.59
N ALA A 11 10.55 -19.21 47.24
CA ALA A 11 11.26 -18.29 46.34
C ALA A 11 10.79 -18.49 44.88
N ILE A 12 10.64 -19.74 44.45
CA ILE A 12 10.13 -20.10 43.11
C ILE A 12 8.68 -19.62 42.90
N ILE A 13 7.82 -19.72 43.93
CA ILE A 13 6.44 -19.19 43.85
C ILE A 13 6.43 -17.65 43.76
N SER A 14 7.33 -16.95 44.47
CA SER A 14 7.39 -15.48 44.45
C SER A 14 7.90 -14.88 43.12
N VAL A 15 8.79 -15.59 42.41
CA VAL A 15 9.27 -15.18 41.07
C VAL A 15 8.20 -15.47 40.01
N ALA A 16 7.46 -16.58 40.14
CA ALA A 16 6.36 -16.91 39.25
C ALA A 16 5.17 -15.94 39.38
N GLU A 17 4.89 -15.40 40.57
CA GLU A 17 3.84 -14.40 40.79
C GLU A 17 4.20 -12.99 40.29
N THR A 18 5.50 -12.71 40.06
CA THR A 18 5.97 -11.38 39.62
C THR A 18 6.40 -11.32 38.16
N SER A 19 6.69 -12.47 37.53
CA SER A 19 7.00 -12.56 36.10
C SER A 19 5.84 -12.04 35.23
N MET A 20 6.16 -11.36 34.13
CA MET A 20 5.16 -10.90 33.15
C MET A 20 4.60 -12.04 32.30
N TYR A 21 5.29 -13.18 32.26
CA TYR A 21 4.94 -14.30 31.42
C TYR A 21 5.35 -15.64 32.03
N LEU A 22 4.78 -16.72 31.51
CA LEU A 22 5.16 -18.10 31.81
C LEU A 22 5.54 -18.83 30.53
N LEU A 23 6.64 -19.58 30.58
CA LEU A 23 6.99 -20.55 29.55
C LEU A 23 6.19 -21.83 29.78
N GLN A 24 5.31 -22.18 28.85
CA GLN A 24 4.45 -23.35 28.97
C GLN A 24 4.14 -23.98 27.61
N ASP A 25 3.55 -25.18 27.61
CA ASP A 25 3.08 -25.82 26.39
C ASP A 25 1.85 -25.09 25.84
N VAL A 26 1.91 -24.74 24.56
CA VAL A 26 0.85 -24.12 23.77
C VAL A 26 0.34 -25.16 22.78
N PRO A 27 -0.97 -25.49 22.80
CA PRO A 27 -1.55 -26.50 21.93
C PRO A 27 -1.18 -26.30 20.45
N GLY A 28 -0.56 -27.32 19.85
CA GLY A 28 -0.17 -27.31 18.43
C GLY A 28 1.05 -26.46 18.08
N LYS A 29 1.65 -25.72 19.04
CA LYS A 29 2.82 -24.86 18.80
C LYS A 29 4.07 -25.27 19.59
N GLY A 30 3.95 -26.22 20.51
CA GLY A 30 5.05 -26.59 21.41
C GLY A 30 5.15 -25.59 22.55
N LYS A 31 6.34 -25.28 23.04
CA LYS A 31 6.50 -24.29 24.12
C LYS A 31 6.30 -22.86 23.60
N GLY A 32 5.73 -22.00 24.43
CA GLY A 32 5.51 -20.57 24.15
C GLY A 32 5.49 -19.74 25.43
N LEU A 33 5.62 -18.42 25.28
CA LEU A 33 5.46 -17.48 26.38
C LEU A 33 4.01 -16.97 26.43
N VAL A 34 3.36 -17.08 27.60
CA VAL A 34 2.00 -16.61 27.81
C VAL A 34 1.98 -15.56 28.91
N ALA A 35 1.34 -14.43 28.66
CA ALA A 35 1.27 -13.32 29.61
C ALA A 35 0.50 -13.73 30.89
N THR A 36 1.07 -13.45 32.06
CA THR A 36 0.42 -13.71 33.37
C THR A 36 -0.40 -12.54 33.87
N ARG A 37 -0.14 -11.35 33.31
CA ARG A 37 -0.77 -10.08 33.67
C ARG A 37 -0.89 -9.20 32.44
N HIS A 38 -1.59 -8.08 32.58
CA HIS A 38 -1.64 -7.06 31.53
C HIS A 38 -0.24 -6.49 31.28
N ILE A 39 0.22 -6.53 30.03
CA ILE A 39 1.49 -5.94 29.60
C ILE A 39 1.16 -4.74 28.70
N PRO A 40 1.38 -3.50 29.16
CA PRO A 40 1.15 -2.31 28.35
C PRO A 40 2.05 -2.25 27.12
N ARG A 41 1.55 -1.64 26.05
CA ARG A 41 2.32 -1.26 24.86
C ARG A 41 3.63 -0.56 25.25
N GLY A 42 4.73 -0.94 24.58
CA GLY A 42 6.08 -0.39 24.80
C GLY A 42 6.86 -1.04 25.95
N THR A 43 6.23 -1.92 26.73
CA THR A 43 6.91 -2.61 27.84
C THR A 43 7.99 -3.55 27.31
N ARG A 44 9.21 -3.47 27.86
CA ARG A 44 10.22 -4.51 27.71
C ARG A 44 9.81 -5.75 28.48
N ILE A 45 9.42 -6.79 27.75
CA ILE A 45 8.96 -8.06 28.29
C ILE A 45 10.14 -8.85 28.88
N LEU A 46 11.24 -8.93 28.14
CA LEU A 46 12.48 -9.57 28.61
C LEU A 46 13.72 -8.95 27.96
N ALA A 47 14.87 -9.15 28.62
CA ALA A 47 16.21 -8.84 28.12
C ALA A 47 17.14 -10.01 28.45
N GLU A 48 17.73 -10.61 27.42
CA GLU A 48 18.44 -11.88 27.55
C GLU A 48 19.81 -11.82 26.87
N LYS A 49 20.84 -12.36 27.53
CA LYS A 49 22.16 -12.52 26.91
C LYS A 49 22.11 -13.68 25.92
N ALA A 50 22.81 -13.54 24.80
CA ALA A 50 23.00 -14.64 23.87
C ALA A 50 23.71 -15.82 24.58
N LEU A 51 23.15 -17.01 24.45
CA LEU A 51 23.73 -18.26 24.92
C LEU A 51 24.78 -18.79 23.94
N ILE A 52 24.44 -18.74 22.65
CA ILE A 52 25.29 -19.14 21.52
C ILE A 52 25.19 -18.03 20.49
N SER A 53 26.32 -17.54 19.97
CA SER A 53 26.38 -16.50 18.94
C SER A 53 27.10 -16.99 17.70
N VAL A 54 26.54 -16.70 16.53
CA VAL A 54 27.01 -17.22 15.24
C VAL A 54 26.96 -16.12 14.16
N PRO A 55 28.11 -15.67 13.62
CA PRO A 55 28.13 -14.74 12.49
C PRO A 55 27.55 -15.38 11.23
N LYS A 56 26.62 -14.71 10.53
CA LYS A 56 25.96 -15.25 9.32
C LYS A 56 26.92 -15.42 8.13
N GLY A 57 27.91 -14.53 8.00
CA GLY A 57 28.89 -14.53 6.91
C GLY A 57 30.00 -15.59 7.01
N MET A 58 29.92 -16.50 8.00
CA MET A 58 30.94 -17.50 8.26
C MET A 58 30.81 -18.73 7.36
N TYR A 59 31.93 -19.25 6.86
CA TYR A 59 31.96 -20.52 6.11
C TYR A 59 31.42 -21.69 6.97
N SER A 60 30.66 -22.58 6.34
CA SER A 60 29.92 -23.67 7.01
C SER A 60 30.79 -24.50 7.96
N GLY A 61 31.95 -25.00 7.54
CA GLY A 61 32.79 -25.83 8.41
C GLY A 61 33.25 -25.13 9.70
N LYS A 62 33.65 -23.86 9.61
CA LYS A 62 34.04 -23.08 10.80
C LYS A 62 32.85 -22.70 11.68
N ARG A 63 31.68 -22.52 11.06
CA ARG A 63 30.43 -22.25 11.76
C ARG A 63 30.03 -23.44 12.64
N ASP A 64 30.13 -24.65 12.11
CA ASP A 64 29.75 -25.89 12.80
C ASP A 64 30.67 -26.15 14.00
N GLU A 65 31.98 -25.99 13.82
CA GLU A 65 32.97 -26.08 14.90
C GLU A 65 32.69 -25.07 16.03
N LEU A 66 32.39 -23.81 15.66
CA LEU A 66 32.09 -22.74 16.62
C LEU A 66 30.81 -23.02 17.43
N ILE A 67 29.77 -23.58 16.80
CA ILE A 67 28.54 -23.97 17.50
C ILE A 67 28.84 -25.08 18.50
N CYS A 68 29.57 -26.12 18.08
CA CYS A 68 29.90 -27.25 18.96
C CYS A 68 30.70 -26.79 20.18
N GLN A 69 31.74 -25.98 19.96
CA GLN A 69 32.56 -25.42 21.05
C GLN A 69 31.72 -24.64 22.06
N GLN A 70 30.79 -23.80 21.61
CA GLN A 70 29.93 -23.03 22.51
C GLN A 70 29.00 -23.96 23.32
N VAL A 71 28.37 -24.97 22.68
CA VAL A 71 27.49 -25.94 23.35
C VAL A 71 28.23 -26.78 24.39
N GLU A 72 29.49 -27.15 24.12
CA GLU A 72 30.34 -27.92 25.04
C GLU A 72 30.70 -27.12 26.30
N THR A 73 30.76 -25.78 26.21
CA THR A 73 31.03 -24.91 27.37
C THR A 73 29.81 -24.61 28.25
N LEU A 74 28.60 -24.98 27.82
CA LEU A 74 27.37 -24.74 28.57
C LEU A 74 27.30 -25.57 29.86
N SER A 75 26.62 -25.03 30.88
CA SER A 75 26.21 -25.82 32.04
C SER A 75 25.25 -26.95 31.61
N ASN A 76 25.07 -27.96 32.47
CA ASN A 76 24.13 -29.06 32.18
C ASN A 76 22.72 -28.52 31.95
N ASP A 77 22.22 -27.63 32.81
CA ASP A 77 20.88 -27.05 32.69
C ASP A 77 20.72 -26.24 31.39
N GLN A 78 21.74 -25.45 31.02
CA GLN A 78 21.73 -24.68 29.76
C GLN A 78 21.73 -25.60 28.55
N ARG A 79 22.53 -26.67 28.59
CA ARG A 79 22.61 -27.66 27.51
C ARG A 79 21.28 -28.40 27.37
N ASP A 80 20.66 -28.83 28.45
CA ASP A 80 19.36 -29.51 28.44
C ASP A 80 18.26 -28.57 27.91
N ALA A 81 18.28 -27.30 28.31
CA ALA A 81 17.36 -26.29 27.80
C ALA A 81 17.55 -26.02 26.30
N PHE A 82 18.80 -25.98 25.81
CA PHE A 82 19.13 -25.88 24.38
C PHE A 82 18.68 -27.12 23.60
N LEU A 83 19.00 -28.33 24.08
CA LEU A 83 18.66 -29.59 23.41
C LEU A 83 17.16 -29.88 23.36
N SER A 84 16.38 -29.25 24.24
CA SER A 84 14.91 -29.33 24.22
C SER A 84 14.25 -28.29 23.28
N MET A 85 15.02 -27.47 22.56
CA MET A 85 14.48 -26.59 21.52
C MET A 85 14.07 -27.40 20.28
N ARG A 86 13.20 -26.82 19.45
CA ARG A 86 12.70 -27.50 18.25
C ARG A 86 13.83 -27.69 17.25
N ASN A 87 13.91 -28.85 16.61
CA ASN A 87 14.81 -29.07 15.48
C ASN A 87 14.01 -29.69 14.34
N ILE A 88 13.89 -28.98 13.22
CA ILE A 88 13.18 -29.50 12.04
C ILE A 88 14.11 -30.27 11.08
N HIS A 89 15.41 -30.25 11.33
CA HIS A 89 16.41 -30.88 10.48
C HIS A 89 16.69 -32.31 10.96
N PRO A 90 16.77 -33.30 10.06
CA PRO A 90 17.22 -34.64 10.43
C PRO A 90 18.67 -34.60 10.89
N PHE A 91 19.00 -35.42 11.88
CA PHE A 91 20.36 -35.55 12.41
C PHE A 91 20.65 -37.00 12.82
N ASP A 92 21.89 -37.42 12.64
CA ASP A 92 22.41 -38.74 13.03
C ASP A 92 23.57 -38.64 14.04
N ASN A 93 24.01 -37.42 14.35
CA ASN A 93 25.08 -37.11 15.29
C ASN A 93 24.84 -35.78 16.01
N LEU A 94 25.59 -35.54 17.10
CA LEU A 94 25.44 -34.36 17.95
C LEU A 94 25.74 -33.03 17.21
N PRO A 95 26.84 -32.88 16.45
CA PRO A 95 27.07 -31.67 15.65
C PRO A 95 25.91 -31.30 14.72
N ALA A 96 25.37 -32.29 13.98
CA ALA A 96 24.22 -32.10 13.10
C ALA A 96 22.97 -31.69 13.88
N GLN A 97 22.75 -32.26 15.07
CA GLN A 97 21.66 -31.87 15.96
C GLN A 97 21.79 -30.41 16.40
N TYR A 98 22.98 -29.99 16.85
CA TYR A 98 23.21 -28.63 17.34
C TYR A 98 23.01 -27.60 16.23
N LEU A 99 23.54 -27.87 15.03
CA LEU A 99 23.34 -27.02 13.87
C LEU A 99 21.86 -26.88 13.52
N GLY A 100 21.12 -27.99 13.49
CA GLY A 100 19.69 -27.97 13.20
C GLY A 100 18.88 -27.15 14.21
N ILE A 101 19.21 -27.25 15.50
CA ILE A 101 18.60 -26.41 16.55
C ILE A 101 18.92 -24.92 16.29
N VAL A 102 20.18 -24.58 16.03
CA VAL A 102 20.57 -23.19 15.74
C VAL A 102 19.85 -22.66 14.49
N GLN A 103 19.80 -23.45 13.42
CA GLN A 103 19.11 -23.06 12.17
C GLN A 103 17.60 -22.87 12.37
N THR A 104 16.97 -23.67 13.22
CA THR A 104 15.53 -23.60 13.47
C THR A 104 15.14 -22.43 14.37
N ASN A 105 15.96 -22.05 15.35
CA ASN A 105 15.53 -21.17 16.45
C ASN A 105 16.27 -19.83 16.54
N ALA A 106 17.43 -19.66 15.89
CA ALA A 106 18.26 -18.49 16.15
C ALA A 106 17.59 -17.17 15.74
N LEU A 107 17.67 -16.19 16.62
CA LEU A 107 17.14 -14.84 16.42
C LEU A 107 18.27 -13.86 16.03
N PRO A 108 17.98 -12.73 15.38
CA PRO A 108 18.98 -11.69 15.11
C PRO A 108 19.62 -11.19 16.41
N ALA A 109 20.94 -11.06 16.44
CA ALA A 109 21.69 -10.45 17.54
C ALA A 109 22.39 -9.18 17.02
N GLN A 110 23.70 -9.17 16.91
CA GLN A 110 24.45 -7.99 16.48
C GLN A 110 24.31 -7.71 14.96
N ASP A 111 24.21 -6.43 14.58
CA ASP A 111 24.15 -6.01 13.17
C ASP A 111 25.53 -6.03 12.48
N TYR A 112 26.61 -5.76 13.23
CA TYR A 112 27.99 -5.79 12.71
C TYR A 112 28.98 -6.47 13.66
N PRO A 113 29.56 -7.63 13.29
CA PRO A 113 29.18 -8.44 12.14
C PRO A 113 27.74 -8.98 12.27
N ASP A 114 27.02 -9.15 11.16
CA ASP A 114 25.65 -9.71 11.16
C ASP A 114 25.65 -11.09 11.84
N THR A 115 25.03 -11.16 13.00
CA THR A 115 25.11 -12.29 13.93
C THR A 115 23.71 -12.77 14.29
N GLN A 116 23.54 -14.08 14.37
CA GLN A 116 22.36 -14.72 14.97
C GLN A 116 22.76 -15.36 16.29
N ALA A 117 21.80 -15.47 17.20
CA ALA A 117 22.03 -16.07 18.49
C ALA A 117 20.87 -16.95 18.98
N ILE A 118 21.22 -17.87 19.87
CA ILE A 118 20.27 -18.61 20.69
C ILE A 118 20.08 -17.88 22.01
N PHE A 119 18.81 -17.72 22.38
CA PHE A 119 18.32 -17.19 23.63
C PHE A 119 17.40 -18.25 24.24
N LEU A 120 17.58 -18.63 25.50
CA LEU A 120 16.84 -19.73 26.13
C LEU A 120 15.33 -19.47 26.16
N GLU A 121 14.92 -18.23 26.42
CA GLU A 121 13.51 -17.85 26.50
C GLU A 121 13.02 -17.14 25.24
N ALA A 122 13.78 -16.18 24.69
CA ALA A 122 13.32 -15.45 23.52
C ALA A 122 13.10 -16.36 22.29
N CYS A 123 13.92 -17.41 22.11
CA CYS A 123 13.74 -18.40 21.04
C CYS A 123 12.53 -19.33 21.24
N ARG A 124 11.85 -19.28 22.40
CA ARG A 124 10.60 -20.02 22.65
C ARG A 124 9.36 -19.25 22.23
N ILE A 125 9.48 -17.98 21.85
CA ILE A 125 8.34 -17.17 21.45
C ILE A 125 7.82 -17.64 20.10
N ASN A 126 6.54 -18.01 20.05
CA ASN A 126 5.90 -18.52 18.84
C ASN A 126 5.61 -17.44 17.79
N HIS A 127 5.31 -17.90 16.57
CA HIS A 127 4.95 -17.05 15.47
C HIS A 127 3.49 -16.60 15.48
N ASP A 128 3.25 -15.33 15.15
CA ASP A 128 2.00 -14.83 14.56
C ASP A 128 2.33 -13.81 13.45
N CYS A 129 1.57 -13.78 12.35
CA CYS A 129 1.78 -12.77 11.28
C CYS A 129 1.32 -11.37 11.71
N LYS A 130 0.45 -11.26 12.72
CA LYS A 130 0.04 -10.03 13.43
C LYS A 130 0.57 -10.10 14.86
N ASN A 131 1.88 -10.29 14.96
CA ASN A 131 2.61 -10.40 16.22
C ASN A 131 2.31 -9.22 17.18
N ASN A 132 2.32 -9.51 18.47
CA ASN A 132 2.08 -8.52 19.53
C ASN A 132 3.36 -8.06 20.24
N ALA A 133 4.49 -8.71 19.96
CA ALA A 133 5.80 -8.30 20.43
C ALA A 133 6.83 -8.37 19.30
N VAL A 134 7.98 -7.73 19.49
CA VAL A 134 9.10 -7.76 18.55
C VAL A 134 10.40 -8.05 19.28
N HIS A 135 11.22 -8.91 18.69
CA HIS A 135 12.57 -9.18 19.15
C HIS A 135 13.55 -8.26 18.43
N GLN A 136 14.48 -7.66 19.17
CA GLN A 136 15.59 -6.87 18.62
C GLN A 136 16.81 -6.95 19.55
N TRP A 137 18.01 -6.88 18.98
CA TRP A 137 19.23 -6.70 19.74
C TRP A 137 19.45 -5.25 20.17
N ASN A 138 19.81 -5.06 21.43
CA ASN A 138 20.13 -3.75 21.98
C ASN A 138 21.64 -3.65 22.25
N ASP A 139 22.35 -2.87 21.43
CA ASP A 139 23.81 -2.71 21.55
C ASP A 139 24.25 -2.01 22.83
N ASN A 140 23.41 -1.19 23.46
CA ASN A 140 23.83 -0.48 24.68
C ASN A 140 23.91 -1.43 25.89
N ILE A 141 23.08 -2.47 25.92
CA ILE A 141 23.08 -3.48 27.00
C ILE A 141 23.63 -4.85 26.56
N GLN A 142 23.93 -5.02 25.27
CA GLN A 142 24.46 -6.25 24.67
C GLN A 142 23.56 -7.46 24.95
N GLN A 143 22.25 -7.29 24.73
CA GLN A 143 21.22 -8.31 24.97
C GLN A 143 20.16 -8.31 23.87
N GLY A 144 19.58 -9.48 23.60
CA GLY A 144 18.33 -9.62 22.88
C GLY A 144 17.19 -9.13 23.76
N THR A 145 16.33 -8.28 23.22
CA THR A 145 15.21 -7.67 23.93
C THR A 145 13.91 -7.96 23.21
N VAL A 146 12.83 -8.13 23.98
CA VAL A 146 11.48 -8.29 23.44
C VAL A 146 10.61 -7.20 24.01
N HIS A 147 9.97 -6.41 23.13
CA HIS A 147 9.06 -5.34 23.55
C HIS A 147 7.64 -5.57 23.01
N ALA A 148 6.65 -5.21 23.82
CA ALA A 148 5.24 -5.25 23.43
C ALA A 148 4.92 -4.15 22.41
N MET A 149 4.37 -4.51 21.25
CA MET A 149 3.96 -3.57 20.20
C MET A 149 2.56 -2.99 20.43
N ARG A 150 1.77 -3.66 21.27
CA ARG A 150 0.44 -3.26 21.72
C ARG A 150 0.21 -3.79 23.14
N ASP A 151 -0.92 -3.44 23.73
CA ASP A 151 -1.34 -4.07 24.98
C ASP A 151 -1.55 -5.58 24.77
N ILE A 152 -1.08 -6.38 25.73
CA ILE A 152 -1.20 -7.84 25.77
C ILE A 152 -1.97 -8.21 27.03
N GLN A 153 -3.06 -8.95 26.87
CA GLN A 153 -3.94 -9.31 27.98
C GLN A 153 -3.43 -10.53 28.76
N PRO A 154 -3.81 -10.69 30.05
CA PRO A 154 -3.51 -11.92 30.78
C PRO A 154 -4.06 -13.16 30.04
N GLY A 155 -3.25 -14.22 29.95
CA GLY A 155 -3.57 -15.44 29.21
C GLY A 155 -3.34 -15.37 27.71
N GLU A 156 -3.00 -14.20 27.16
CA GLU A 156 -2.64 -14.06 25.75
C GLU A 156 -1.21 -14.54 25.49
N GLU A 157 -1.01 -15.27 24.39
CA GLU A 157 0.33 -15.69 23.96
C GLU A 157 1.14 -14.49 23.45
N ILE A 158 2.38 -14.36 23.93
CA ILE A 158 3.34 -13.40 23.40
C ILE A 158 3.92 -14.01 22.12
N THR A 159 3.88 -13.27 21.02
CA THR A 159 4.25 -13.73 19.68
C THR A 159 5.13 -12.73 18.96
N ILE A 160 6.05 -13.25 18.13
CA ILE A 160 6.88 -12.48 17.20
C ILE A 160 6.61 -12.92 15.76
N SER A 161 7.04 -12.13 14.76
CA SER A 161 7.01 -12.62 13.38
C SER A 161 8.32 -13.34 13.05
N TYR A 162 8.25 -14.57 12.55
CA TYR A 162 9.42 -15.27 11.99
C TYR A 162 9.68 -14.85 10.54
N VAL A 163 8.79 -14.04 9.97
CA VAL A 163 8.88 -13.51 8.62
C VAL A 163 9.13 -12.01 8.70
N PHE A 164 10.35 -11.60 8.35
CA PHE A 164 10.84 -10.23 8.53
C PHE A 164 10.55 -9.28 7.36
N SER A 165 9.92 -9.77 6.28
CA SER A 165 9.64 -8.95 5.08
C SER A 165 8.14 -8.86 4.79
N LEU A 166 7.74 -7.78 4.13
CA LEU A 166 6.40 -7.61 3.58
C LEU A 166 6.19 -8.64 2.46
N LYS A 167 5.41 -9.68 2.75
CA LYS A 167 5.23 -10.86 1.88
C LYS A 167 3.76 -11.25 1.81
N SER A 168 3.33 -11.81 0.68
CA SER A 168 1.97 -12.33 0.49
C SER A 168 1.65 -13.49 1.43
N ARG A 169 0.36 -13.78 1.66
CA ARG A 169 -0.09 -14.93 2.47
C ARG A 169 0.55 -16.23 2.00
N GLU A 170 0.54 -16.47 0.68
CA GLU A 170 1.17 -17.65 0.08
C GLU A 170 2.66 -17.73 0.39
N THR A 171 3.40 -16.63 0.18
CA THR A 171 4.85 -16.59 0.43
C THR A 171 5.17 -16.80 1.91
N ARG A 172 4.39 -16.21 2.82
CA ARG A 172 4.53 -16.42 4.27
C ARG A 172 4.30 -17.89 4.62
N GLN A 173 3.21 -18.50 4.14
CA GLN A 173 2.91 -19.91 4.41
C GLN A 173 4.01 -20.84 3.90
N LYS A 174 4.48 -20.60 2.67
CA LYS A 174 5.59 -21.39 2.09
C LYS A 174 6.86 -21.27 2.94
N GLN A 175 7.26 -20.06 3.30
CA GLN A 175 8.45 -19.86 4.13
C GLN A 175 8.32 -20.53 5.50
N LEU A 176 7.15 -20.42 6.15
CA LEU A 176 6.92 -21.05 7.45
C LEU A 176 6.93 -22.58 7.35
N LYS A 177 6.40 -23.14 6.26
CA LYS A 177 6.47 -24.57 6.01
C LYS A 177 7.90 -25.06 5.75
N ASP A 178 8.64 -24.34 4.91
CA ASP A 178 10.00 -24.73 4.51
C ASP A 178 11.02 -24.56 5.64
N SER A 179 10.89 -23.50 6.47
CA SER A 179 11.88 -23.15 7.49
C SER A 179 11.51 -23.53 8.93
N PHE A 180 10.23 -23.85 9.20
CA PHE A 180 9.76 -24.16 10.55
C PHE A 180 8.79 -25.35 10.61
N ASP A 181 8.49 -25.98 9.47
CA ASP A 181 7.61 -27.14 9.33
C ASP A 181 6.25 -26.97 10.03
N PHE A 182 5.56 -25.86 9.76
CA PHE A 182 4.17 -25.68 10.16
C PHE A 182 3.38 -24.81 9.17
N THR A 183 2.05 -24.93 9.23
CA THR A 183 1.12 -24.05 8.51
C THR A 183 0.53 -23.06 9.49
N CYS A 184 0.65 -21.76 9.21
CA CYS A 184 0.17 -20.72 10.10
C CYS A 184 -1.35 -20.58 10.03
N SER A 185 -2.02 -20.61 11.17
CA SER A 185 -3.48 -20.44 11.29
C SER A 185 -3.85 -19.15 12.04
N CYS A 186 -2.95 -18.15 12.07
CA CYS A 186 -3.26 -16.86 12.68
C CYS A 186 -4.41 -16.16 11.96
N HIS A 187 -4.93 -15.09 12.57
CA HIS A 187 -6.01 -14.30 11.99
C HIS A 187 -5.71 -13.81 10.56
N LEU A 188 -4.49 -13.32 10.30
CA LEU A 188 -4.12 -12.83 8.96
C LEU A 188 -4.01 -13.94 7.92
N CYS A 189 -3.60 -15.14 8.31
CA CYS A 189 -3.53 -16.28 7.41
C CYS A 189 -4.89 -16.95 7.18
N SER A 190 -5.86 -16.66 8.05
CA SER A 190 -7.23 -17.18 7.99
C SER A 190 -8.23 -16.17 7.44
N LEU A 191 -7.77 -15.01 6.96
CA LEU A 191 -8.62 -14.04 6.28
C LEU A 191 -9.27 -14.69 5.04
N PRO A 192 -10.51 -14.29 4.71
CA PRO A 192 -11.11 -14.55 3.40
C PRO A 192 -10.15 -14.19 2.25
N ASP A 193 -10.30 -14.86 1.10
CA ASP A 193 -9.36 -14.71 -0.01
C ASP A 193 -9.34 -13.29 -0.59
N ASP A 194 -10.50 -12.62 -0.66
CA ASP A 194 -10.63 -11.22 -1.09
C ASP A 194 -9.93 -10.26 -0.12
N GLU A 195 -10.14 -10.43 1.19
CA GLU A 195 -9.47 -9.65 2.23
C GLU A 195 -7.95 -9.88 2.24
N SER A 196 -7.51 -11.13 2.03
CA SER A 196 -6.10 -11.46 1.92
C SER A 196 -5.47 -10.88 0.66
N GLU A 197 -6.17 -10.90 -0.47
CA GLU A 197 -5.69 -10.33 -1.74
C GLU A 197 -5.54 -8.81 -1.63
N GLU A 198 -6.53 -8.11 -1.06
CA GLU A 198 -6.46 -6.67 -0.82
C GLU A 198 -5.27 -6.32 0.09
N ARG A 199 -5.08 -7.11 1.16
CA ARG A 199 -3.95 -6.93 2.06
C ARG A 199 -2.61 -7.13 1.36
N ASP A 200 -2.47 -8.21 0.60
CA ASP A 200 -1.22 -8.58 -0.09
C ASP A 200 -0.90 -7.55 -1.19
N ARG A 201 -1.93 -7.01 -1.85
CA ARG A 201 -1.80 -5.89 -2.79
C ARG A 201 -1.18 -4.65 -2.13
N LYS A 202 -1.68 -4.23 -0.96
CA LYS A 202 -1.12 -3.07 -0.24
C LYS A 202 0.31 -3.30 0.22
N LEU A 203 0.65 -4.51 0.66
CA LEU A 203 2.04 -4.87 0.98
C LEU A 203 2.96 -4.68 -0.21
N GLU A 204 2.52 -5.07 -1.40
CA GLU A 204 3.30 -4.91 -2.61
C GLU A 204 3.44 -3.45 -3.05
N GLN A 205 2.41 -2.63 -2.87
CA GLN A 205 2.52 -1.18 -3.07
C GLN A 205 3.60 -0.57 -2.17
N ILE A 206 3.67 -0.99 -0.90
CA ILE A 206 4.74 -0.54 0.01
C ILE A 206 6.11 -0.97 -0.52
N VAL A 207 6.27 -2.22 -0.95
CA VAL A 207 7.56 -2.71 -1.51
C VAL A 207 7.93 -1.97 -2.81
N SER A 208 6.95 -1.66 -3.66
CA SER A 208 7.17 -0.85 -4.86
C SER A 208 7.61 0.57 -4.50
N LEU A 209 7.03 1.16 -3.46
CA LEU A 209 7.40 2.49 -2.97
C LEU A 209 8.82 2.52 -2.41
N ASP A 210 9.23 1.49 -1.65
CA ASP A 210 10.61 1.36 -1.14
C ASP A 210 11.66 1.40 -2.27
N GLN A 211 11.35 0.78 -3.41
CA GLN A 211 12.23 0.81 -4.58
C GLN A 211 12.31 2.21 -5.22
N LEU A 212 11.20 2.95 -5.25
CA LEU A 212 11.15 4.31 -5.79
C LEU A 212 11.86 5.31 -4.88
N THR A 213 11.69 5.19 -3.56
CA THR A 213 12.31 6.09 -2.58
C THR A 213 13.81 5.85 -2.46
N ALA A 214 14.31 4.65 -2.75
CA ALA A 214 15.74 4.38 -2.88
C ALA A 214 16.44 5.25 -3.96
N LEU A 215 15.68 5.78 -4.94
CA LEU A 215 16.17 6.69 -5.99
C LEU A 215 16.07 8.18 -5.60
N GLN A 216 15.95 8.50 -4.30
CA GLN A 216 15.71 9.84 -3.73
C GLN A 216 16.57 10.99 -4.31
N PHE A 217 17.77 10.72 -4.82
CA PHE A 217 18.66 11.73 -5.42
C PHE A 217 18.35 12.08 -6.88
N THR A 218 17.43 11.37 -7.52
CA THR A 218 17.04 11.58 -8.93
C THR A 218 15.61 12.07 -9.08
N THR A 219 14.81 11.96 -8.02
CA THR A 219 13.38 12.34 -8.01
C THR A 219 13.21 13.71 -7.34
N PRO A 220 12.33 14.60 -7.85
CA PRO A 220 12.01 15.85 -7.19
C PRO A 220 11.58 15.65 -5.72
N PRO A 221 12.04 16.48 -4.77
CA PRO A 221 11.87 16.23 -3.34
C PRO A 221 10.40 16.23 -2.90
N LEU A 222 9.54 17.04 -3.54
CA LEU A 222 8.10 17.04 -3.24
C LEU A 222 7.44 15.71 -3.64
N GLN A 223 7.88 15.13 -4.76
CA GLN A 223 7.38 13.83 -5.22
C GLN A 223 7.88 12.70 -4.30
N THR A 224 9.15 12.74 -3.90
CA THR A 224 9.70 11.78 -2.92
C THR A 224 8.96 11.85 -1.57
N LEU A 225 8.65 13.06 -1.07
CA LEU A 225 7.86 13.23 0.15
C LEU A 225 6.47 12.62 0.04
N ALA A 226 5.85 12.73 -1.14
CA ALA A 226 4.53 12.18 -1.38
C ALA A 226 4.54 10.64 -1.59
N TYR A 227 5.66 10.03 -2.01
CA TYR A 227 5.86 8.58 -1.90
C TYR A 227 5.88 8.14 -0.42
N PHE A 228 6.61 8.84 0.46
CA PHE A 228 6.60 8.54 1.90
C PHE A 228 5.22 8.73 2.54
N TYR A 229 4.46 9.74 2.12
CA TYR A 229 3.06 9.90 2.52
C TYR A 229 2.23 8.67 2.15
N THR A 230 2.31 8.24 0.88
CA THR A 230 1.57 7.06 0.40
C THR A 230 1.97 5.80 1.16
N GLN A 231 3.26 5.64 1.42
CA GLN A 231 3.80 4.51 2.18
C GLN A 231 3.28 4.47 3.61
N THR A 232 3.35 5.60 4.33
CA THR A 232 2.88 5.72 5.72
C THR A 232 1.37 5.56 5.85
N ARG A 233 0.60 6.06 4.88
CA ARG A 233 -0.84 5.78 4.76
C ARG A 233 -1.12 4.28 4.65
N LEU A 234 -0.43 3.57 3.75
CA LEU A 234 -0.62 2.12 3.57
C LEU A 234 -0.26 1.31 4.83
N TYR A 235 0.81 1.67 5.55
CA TYR A 235 1.12 1.07 6.85
C TYR A 235 -0.02 1.27 7.86
N SER A 236 -0.58 2.48 7.92
CA SER A 236 -1.68 2.83 8.81
C SER A 236 -2.97 2.04 8.49
N GLU A 237 -3.33 1.94 7.21
CA GLU A 237 -4.48 1.13 6.74
C GLU A 237 -4.34 -0.36 7.05
N LEU A 238 -3.09 -0.86 7.06
CA LEU A 238 -2.78 -2.23 7.48
C LEU A 238 -2.74 -2.40 9.01
N GLY A 239 -2.89 -1.33 9.78
CA GLY A 239 -2.76 -1.32 11.24
C GLY A 239 -1.36 -1.71 11.71
N ARG A 240 -0.32 -1.28 10.99
CA ARG A 240 1.08 -1.61 11.27
C ARG A 240 1.85 -0.37 11.73
N GLU A 241 2.34 -0.44 12.96
CA GLU A 241 3.31 0.51 13.52
C GLU A 241 4.60 -0.24 13.87
N ASP A 242 5.29 -0.71 12.83
CA ASP A 242 6.47 -1.56 12.95
C ASP A 242 7.76 -0.84 12.48
N ILE A 243 8.84 -1.61 12.35
CA ILE A 243 10.16 -1.15 11.89
C ILE A 243 10.05 -0.40 10.56
N GLY A 244 9.26 -0.90 9.61
CA GLY A 244 9.13 -0.31 8.28
C GLY A 244 8.36 1.02 8.32
N PHE A 245 7.33 1.11 9.16
CA PHE A 245 6.61 2.37 9.37
C PHE A 245 7.51 3.45 10.00
N ALA A 246 8.30 3.08 11.00
CA ALA A 246 9.27 3.99 11.61
C ALA A 246 10.32 4.46 10.58
N GLN A 247 10.88 3.55 9.78
CA GLN A 247 11.85 3.88 8.73
C GLN A 247 11.29 4.84 7.66
N ALA A 248 10.03 4.67 7.24
CA ALA A 248 9.41 5.61 6.30
C ALA A 248 9.33 7.04 6.86
N LEU A 249 9.05 7.18 8.16
CA LEU A 249 9.05 8.47 8.85
C LEU A 249 10.47 9.03 9.03
N GLU A 250 11.46 8.17 9.31
CA GLU A 250 12.88 8.55 9.36
C GLU A 250 13.33 9.16 8.03
N GLU A 251 13.05 8.50 6.92
CA GLU A 251 13.47 8.96 5.60
C GLU A 251 12.71 10.23 5.17
N ALA A 252 11.42 10.35 5.51
CA ALA A 252 10.68 11.60 5.36
C ALA A 252 11.32 12.73 6.17
N ALA A 253 11.68 12.50 7.44
CA ALA A 253 12.38 13.46 8.29
C ALA A 253 13.70 13.89 7.64
N CYS A 254 14.51 12.92 7.21
CA CYS A 254 15.80 13.19 6.60
C CYS A 254 15.66 14.01 5.31
N LEU A 255 14.68 13.70 4.47
CA LEU A 255 14.40 14.43 3.23
C LEU A 255 14.06 15.89 3.53
N VAL A 256 13.10 16.14 4.42
CA VAL A 256 12.69 17.52 4.71
C VAL A 256 13.80 18.33 5.41
N ILE A 257 14.57 17.71 6.31
CA ILE A 257 15.74 18.32 6.96
C ILE A 257 16.82 18.67 5.93
N ALA A 258 17.08 17.77 4.97
CA ALA A 258 18.04 18.03 3.90
C ALA A 258 17.66 19.25 3.04
N HIS A 259 16.37 19.60 2.98
CA HIS A 259 15.83 20.76 2.27
C HIS A 259 15.55 21.99 3.17
N GLY A 260 16.01 21.95 4.43
CA GLY A 260 15.93 23.04 5.39
C GLY A 260 14.57 23.19 6.11
N ASP A 261 13.64 22.25 5.93
CA ASP A 261 12.32 22.28 6.59
C ASP A 261 12.40 21.63 7.97
N LEU A 262 12.87 22.40 8.95
CA LEU A 262 13.05 21.91 10.32
C LEU A 262 11.71 21.76 11.07
N ALA A 263 10.68 22.49 10.67
CA ALA A 263 9.34 22.39 11.27
C ALA A 263 8.75 20.99 11.06
N ARG A 264 8.68 20.52 9.80
CA ARG A 264 8.22 19.15 9.49
C ARG A 264 9.23 18.11 9.92
N GLY A 265 10.52 18.40 9.77
CA GLY A 265 11.60 17.51 10.21
C GLY A 265 11.45 17.11 11.67
N ARG A 266 11.06 18.05 12.54
CA ARG A 266 10.82 17.78 13.95
C ARG A 266 9.66 16.81 14.17
N VAL A 267 8.52 17.07 13.53
CA VAL A 267 7.31 16.25 13.69
C VAL A 267 7.56 14.81 13.21
N PHE A 268 8.21 14.62 12.07
CA PHE A 268 8.57 13.28 11.60
C PHE A 268 9.57 12.58 12.53
N ALA A 269 10.60 13.30 12.99
CA ALA A 269 11.59 12.76 13.92
C ALA A 269 10.95 12.34 15.26
N GLU A 270 10.04 13.13 15.81
CA GLU A 270 9.30 12.81 17.04
C GLU A 270 8.40 11.57 16.87
N ARG A 271 7.68 11.47 15.75
CA ARG A 271 6.87 10.29 15.42
C ARG A 271 7.73 9.03 15.27
N ALA A 272 8.84 9.12 14.54
CA ALA A 272 9.77 8.00 14.38
C ALA A 272 10.38 7.58 15.74
N ALA A 273 10.85 8.54 16.54
CA ALA A 273 11.39 8.27 17.89
C ALA A 273 10.37 7.56 18.78
N SER A 274 9.11 8.01 18.79
CA SER A 274 8.04 7.38 19.58
C SER A 274 7.83 5.91 19.21
N ILE A 275 7.84 5.58 17.92
CA ILE A 275 7.73 4.19 17.46
C ILE A 275 8.95 3.39 17.90
N TRP A 276 10.18 3.88 17.66
CA TRP A 276 11.41 3.20 18.09
C TRP A 276 11.47 2.95 19.60
N THR A 277 11.08 3.93 20.41
CA THR A 277 10.97 3.76 21.86
C THR A 277 9.99 2.65 22.22
N THR A 278 8.85 2.57 21.51
CA THR A 278 7.86 1.51 21.72
C THR A 278 8.43 0.13 21.37
N ILE A 279 9.04 0.00 20.18
CA ILE A 279 9.37 -1.32 19.64
C ILE A 279 10.75 -1.83 20.08
N TRP A 280 11.71 -0.94 20.36
CA TRP A 280 13.09 -1.29 20.70
C TRP A 280 13.54 -0.77 22.07
N GLY A 281 12.73 0.04 22.73
CA GLY A 281 13.04 0.65 24.03
C GLY A 281 13.77 1.98 23.92
N SER A 282 13.59 2.84 24.92
CA SER A 282 14.16 4.20 24.99
C SER A 282 15.69 4.22 25.10
N ASP A 283 16.29 3.14 25.57
CA ASP A 283 17.74 2.95 25.69
C ASP A 283 18.35 2.32 24.43
N SER A 284 17.59 2.06 23.37
CA SER A 284 18.15 1.55 22.11
C SER A 284 18.90 2.66 21.36
N PRO A 285 20.02 2.35 20.67
CA PRO A 285 20.77 3.35 19.92
C PRO A 285 19.90 4.15 18.94
N ARG A 286 18.95 3.48 18.26
CA ARG A 286 18.07 4.12 17.27
C ARG A 286 17.04 5.05 17.91
N ALA A 287 16.43 4.65 19.04
CA ALA A 287 15.51 5.52 19.78
C ALA A 287 16.23 6.77 20.30
N ILE A 288 17.39 6.60 20.94
CA ILE A 288 18.21 7.72 21.45
C ILE A 288 18.62 8.67 20.32
N MET A 289 19.05 8.11 19.19
CA MET A 289 19.46 8.90 18.02
C MET A 289 18.33 9.80 17.53
N TRP A 290 17.12 9.27 17.36
CA TRP A 290 15.99 10.06 16.86
C TRP A 290 15.39 10.99 17.90
N GLU A 291 15.37 10.60 19.17
CA GLU A 291 14.99 11.50 20.25
C GLU A 291 15.94 12.70 20.35
N THR A 292 17.24 12.47 20.16
CA THR A 292 18.25 13.54 20.14
C THR A 292 18.07 14.44 18.90
N ARG A 293 17.91 13.85 17.71
CA ARG A 293 17.67 14.60 16.46
C ARG A 293 16.40 15.44 16.52
N ALA A 294 15.32 14.95 17.14
CA ALA A 294 14.09 15.70 17.33
C ALA A 294 14.28 16.97 18.19
N ARG A 295 15.31 17.02 19.05
CA ARG A 295 15.67 18.19 19.87
C ARG A 295 16.56 19.17 19.10
N ASP A 296 17.51 18.66 18.32
CA ASP A 296 18.38 19.47 17.46
C ASP A 296 18.60 18.81 16.10
N LEU A 297 17.83 19.28 15.11
CA LEU A 297 17.82 18.75 13.75
C LEU A 297 19.02 19.24 12.92
N SER A 298 19.70 20.32 13.36
CA SER A 298 20.86 20.86 12.64
C SER A 298 22.08 19.93 12.71
N LEU A 299 22.10 19.03 13.69
CA LEU A 299 23.10 17.97 13.86
C LEU A 299 22.96 16.84 12.83
N HIS A 300 21.87 16.83 12.06
CA HIS A 300 21.66 15.81 11.05
C HIS A 300 22.67 15.97 9.91
N GLU A 301 23.38 14.90 9.55
CA GLU A 301 24.47 14.92 8.56
C GLU A 301 24.06 15.48 7.19
N ARG A 302 22.78 15.31 6.82
CA ARG A 302 22.22 15.80 5.55
C ARG A 302 21.70 17.24 5.59
N PHE A 303 21.67 17.90 6.75
CA PHE A 303 21.13 19.25 6.89
C PHE A 303 21.87 20.25 5.98
N GLY A 304 21.11 21.12 5.31
CA GLY A 304 21.67 22.18 4.46
C GLY A 304 22.09 21.73 3.04
N TYR A 305 21.71 20.53 2.60
CA TYR A 305 21.88 20.12 1.20
C TYR A 305 21.16 21.08 0.22
N SER A 306 19.96 21.52 0.61
CA SER A 306 19.18 22.59 -0.04
C SER A 306 18.47 23.41 1.04
N MET A 307 18.21 24.68 0.77
CA MET A 307 17.42 25.56 1.65
C MET A 307 16.11 26.00 0.96
N SER A 308 15.58 25.17 0.07
CA SER A 308 14.41 25.49 -0.75
C SER A 308 13.08 25.50 0.01
N TRP A 309 12.99 24.82 1.15
CA TRP A 309 11.78 24.81 1.99
C TRP A 309 11.92 25.61 3.28
N ASN A 310 13.15 25.78 3.78
CA ASN A 310 13.59 26.68 4.87
C ASN A 310 12.48 27.16 5.84
N THR A 311 12.17 26.34 6.84
CA THR A 311 11.29 26.70 7.96
C THR A 311 11.95 26.32 9.28
N ALA A 312 11.80 27.16 10.29
CA ALA A 312 12.28 26.92 11.65
C ALA A 312 11.28 26.12 12.50
N VAL A 313 11.77 25.47 13.56
CA VAL A 313 10.96 24.63 14.47
C VAL A 313 9.79 25.38 15.13
N ASN A 314 9.94 26.68 15.38
CA ASN A 314 8.89 27.51 15.96
C ASN A 314 7.77 27.86 14.97
N GLU A 315 7.89 27.47 13.69
CA GLU A 315 6.87 27.65 12.65
C GLU A 315 5.93 26.43 12.52
N ILE A 316 6.00 25.46 13.45
CA ILE A 316 5.02 24.37 13.51
C ILE A 316 3.64 24.94 13.87
N PRO A 317 2.60 24.76 13.02
CA PRO A 317 1.27 25.28 13.29
C PRO A 317 0.65 24.71 14.57
N GLN A 318 0.04 25.56 15.38
CA GLN A 318 -0.59 25.17 16.67
C GLN A 318 -2.12 25.05 16.60
N GLU A 319 -2.75 25.65 15.60
CA GLU A 319 -4.22 25.82 15.54
C GLU A 319 -4.89 25.04 14.39
N LEU A 320 -4.14 24.18 13.68
CA LEU A 320 -4.71 23.38 12.60
C LEU A 320 -5.50 22.18 13.16
N GLY A 321 -6.64 21.89 12.55
CA GLY A 321 -7.33 20.63 12.76
C GLY A 321 -6.50 19.44 12.25
N PRO A 322 -6.80 18.19 12.64
CA PRO A 322 -5.99 17.02 12.31
C PRO A 322 -5.70 16.85 10.81
N ASP A 323 -6.73 16.99 9.96
CA ASP A 323 -6.59 16.81 8.51
C ASP A 323 -5.75 17.93 7.87
N ASP A 324 -5.96 19.17 8.30
CA ASP A 324 -5.18 20.31 7.82
C ASP A 324 -3.72 20.24 8.28
N PHE A 325 -3.48 19.72 9.49
CA PHE A 325 -2.15 19.46 10.00
C PHE A 325 -1.43 18.38 9.18
N GLU A 326 -2.09 17.27 8.84
CA GLU A 326 -1.51 16.26 7.95
C GLU A 326 -1.26 16.81 6.54
N ASN A 327 -2.18 17.59 5.98
CA ASN A 327 -1.96 18.25 4.69
C ASN A 327 -0.75 19.19 4.72
N TRP A 328 -0.61 19.98 5.80
CA TRP A 328 0.59 20.78 6.03
C TRP A 328 1.83 19.88 6.14
N LEU A 329 1.82 18.86 6.99
CA LEU A 329 2.96 17.98 7.26
C LEU A 329 3.50 17.33 5.98
N TRP A 330 2.61 16.90 5.08
CA TRP A 330 2.97 16.24 3.82
C TRP A 330 3.05 17.18 2.62
N LYS A 331 2.97 18.51 2.84
CA LYS A 331 2.99 19.55 1.78
C LYS A 331 1.96 19.29 0.68
N ARG A 332 0.76 18.82 1.05
CA ARG A 332 -0.35 18.52 0.14
C ARG A 332 -1.12 19.80 -0.19
N GLU A 333 -1.45 19.99 -1.47
CA GLU A 333 -2.33 21.09 -1.90
C GLU A 333 -3.74 20.88 -1.35
N GLN A 334 -4.42 21.97 -0.95
CA GLN A 334 -5.86 21.90 -0.71
C GLN A 334 -6.58 21.61 -2.04
N PRO A 335 -7.60 20.73 -2.05
CA PRO A 335 -8.29 20.37 -3.28
C PRO A 335 -8.83 21.62 -3.99
N THR A 336 -8.27 21.94 -5.16
CA THR A 336 -8.85 22.99 -6.00
C THR A 336 -10.24 22.53 -6.40
N LYS A 337 -11.28 23.31 -6.07
CA LYS A 337 -12.62 23.05 -6.58
C LYS A 337 -12.57 23.21 -8.10
N LEU A 338 -12.57 22.10 -8.82
CA LEU A 338 -12.83 22.08 -10.26
C LEU A 338 -14.10 22.88 -10.52
N ALA A 339 -14.05 23.81 -11.47
CA ALA A 339 -15.20 24.57 -11.88
C ALA A 339 -16.27 23.57 -12.37
N GLN A 340 -17.39 23.49 -11.65
CA GLN A 340 -18.51 22.66 -12.09
C GLN A 340 -19.01 23.20 -13.43
N PRO A 341 -19.15 22.36 -14.47
CA PRO A 341 -19.79 22.79 -15.69
C PRO A 341 -21.21 23.25 -15.36
N ALA A 342 -21.53 24.50 -15.68
CA ALA A 342 -22.88 25.02 -15.56
C ALA A 342 -23.77 24.27 -16.57
N ASN A 343 -24.56 23.33 -16.05
CA ASN A 343 -25.51 22.45 -16.76
C ASN A 343 -24.88 21.23 -17.46
N LEU A 344 -24.77 20.13 -16.73
CA LEU A 344 -24.77 18.79 -17.31
C LEU A 344 -26.13 18.54 -18.00
N PRO A 345 -26.19 18.17 -19.29
CA PRO A 345 -27.44 17.85 -19.94
C PRO A 345 -28.11 16.66 -19.24
N SER A 346 -29.43 16.74 -19.02
CA SER A 346 -30.29 15.68 -18.45
C SER A 346 -30.38 14.38 -19.28
N GLN A 347 -29.48 14.19 -20.24
CA GLN A 347 -29.43 13.10 -21.21
C GLN A 347 -28.01 12.51 -21.41
N SER A 348 -27.02 12.84 -20.56
CA SER A 348 -25.72 12.16 -20.65
C SER A 348 -25.87 10.69 -20.26
N CYS A 349 -25.45 9.78 -21.13
CA CYS A 349 -25.44 8.34 -20.85
C CYS A 349 -24.31 7.92 -19.88
N PHE A 350 -23.52 8.88 -19.40
CA PHE A 350 -22.50 8.68 -18.38
C PHE A 350 -23.14 8.66 -16.99
N SER A 351 -22.72 7.72 -16.16
CA SER A 351 -23.21 7.59 -14.79
C SER A 351 -22.18 8.17 -13.83
N GLY A 352 -22.64 8.96 -12.86
CA GLY A 352 -21.82 9.33 -11.71
C GLY A 352 -21.57 8.13 -10.80
N PHE A 353 -20.55 8.19 -9.95
CA PHE A 353 -20.25 7.08 -9.05
C PHE A 353 -21.43 6.76 -8.12
N ALA A 354 -22.16 7.78 -7.66
CA ALA A 354 -23.33 7.61 -6.82
C ALA A 354 -24.45 6.77 -7.47
N ASP A 355 -24.54 6.77 -8.81
CA ASP A 355 -25.59 6.07 -9.56
C ASP A 355 -25.19 4.64 -9.97
N LEU A 356 -23.93 4.25 -9.76
CA LEU A 356 -23.45 2.93 -10.15
C LEU A 356 -24.04 1.81 -9.26
N PRO A 357 -24.28 0.62 -9.83
CA PRO A 357 -24.68 -0.55 -9.06
C PRO A 357 -23.54 -1.06 -8.19
N TYR A 358 -23.87 -1.78 -7.12
CA TYR A 358 -22.89 -2.54 -6.34
C TYR A 358 -22.53 -3.83 -7.06
N ASN A 359 -21.26 -4.22 -6.99
CA ASN A 359 -20.83 -5.54 -7.45
C ASN A 359 -21.34 -6.61 -6.47
N THR A 360 -22.53 -7.16 -6.72
CA THR A 360 -23.12 -8.24 -5.91
C THR A 360 -22.78 -9.62 -6.47
N GLY A 361 -21.50 -9.90 -6.75
CA GLY A 361 -21.03 -11.24 -7.16
C GLY A 361 -21.76 -11.86 -8.37
N PRO A 362 -21.49 -13.13 -8.71
CA PRO A 362 -22.19 -13.80 -9.80
C PRO A 362 -23.66 -14.00 -9.42
N SER A 363 -24.55 -13.31 -10.14
CA SER A 363 -25.99 -13.49 -10.06
C SER A 363 -26.38 -14.91 -10.50
N THR A 364 -26.51 -15.83 -9.55
CA THR A 364 -27.31 -17.03 -9.73
C THR A 364 -28.78 -16.68 -9.47
N THR A 365 -29.41 -16.01 -10.43
CA THR A 365 -30.87 -15.98 -10.50
C THR A 365 -31.33 -16.46 -11.86
N ALA A 366 -32.03 -17.59 -11.81
CA ALA A 366 -32.74 -18.17 -12.92
C ALA A 366 -33.81 -17.21 -13.46
N GLY A 367 -33.97 -17.23 -14.79
CA GLY A 367 -35.24 -16.90 -15.45
C GLY A 367 -35.56 -15.43 -15.63
N GLY A 368 -35.06 -14.83 -16.71
CA GLY A 368 -35.57 -13.57 -17.25
C GLY A 368 -34.48 -12.79 -18.00
N ALA A 369 -34.51 -12.80 -19.33
CA ALA A 369 -33.62 -11.99 -20.16
C ALA A 369 -33.96 -10.49 -19.98
N SER A 370 -33.45 -9.88 -18.92
CA SER A 370 -33.38 -8.42 -18.81
C SER A 370 -32.37 -7.94 -19.84
N LYS A 371 -32.75 -6.99 -20.69
CA LYS A 371 -31.81 -6.35 -21.63
C LYS A 371 -30.66 -5.76 -20.80
N ASN A 372 -29.43 -6.22 -21.02
CA ASN A 372 -28.24 -5.65 -20.38
C ASN A 372 -28.08 -4.22 -20.89
N ARG A 373 -28.48 -3.24 -20.07
CA ARG A 373 -28.23 -1.84 -20.36
C ARG A 373 -26.78 -1.56 -19.97
N HIS A 374 -25.97 -1.09 -20.92
CA HIS A 374 -24.57 -0.75 -20.68
C HIS A 374 -24.44 0.71 -20.22
N TRP A 375 -23.36 1.02 -19.50
CA TRP A 375 -23.05 2.40 -19.09
C TRP A 375 -21.54 2.64 -19.07
N CYS A 376 -21.15 3.90 -18.91
CA CYS A 376 -19.76 4.30 -18.75
C CYS A 376 -19.62 5.31 -17.62
N LEU A 377 -18.70 5.05 -16.70
CA LEU A 377 -18.22 6.05 -15.75
C LEU A 377 -17.12 6.87 -16.42
N LEU A 378 -17.18 8.19 -16.28
CA LEU A 378 -16.07 9.08 -16.61
C LEU A 378 -15.52 9.69 -15.33
N GLY A 379 -14.19 9.72 -15.20
CA GLY A 379 -13.53 10.44 -14.11
C GLY A 379 -12.18 10.99 -14.52
N GLU A 380 -11.87 12.20 -14.09
CA GLU A 380 -10.57 12.84 -14.31
C GLU A 380 -9.55 12.36 -13.27
N ILE A 381 -8.36 11.96 -13.69
CA ILE A 381 -7.27 11.58 -12.78
C ILE A 381 -6.82 12.82 -12.00
N VAL A 382 -6.86 12.75 -10.67
CA VAL A 382 -6.50 13.88 -9.79
C VAL A 382 -5.14 13.73 -9.09
N GLU A 383 -4.50 12.58 -9.26
CA GLU A 383 -3.22 12.27 -8.63
C GLU A 383 -2.03 12.34 -9.61
N ASP A 384 -0.87 12.67 -9.06
CA ASP A 384 0.41 12.75 -9.78
C ASP A 384 1.33 11.55 -9.49
N ILE A 385 0.88 10.63 -8.63
CA ILE A 385 1.68 9.53 -8.08
C ILE A 385 0.96 8.22 -8.35
N PHE A 386 1.70 7.29 -8.94
CA PHE A 386 1.20 5.99 -9.33
C PHE A 386 2.14 4.92 -8.78
N VAL A 387 1.58 3.97 -8.04
CA VAL A 387 2.31 2.86 -7.41
C VAL A 387 1.95 1.55 -8.09
N HIS A 388 2.79 0.51 -8.01
CA HIS A 388 2.40 -0.83 -8.46
C HIS A 388 2.07 -1.72 -7.24
N PRO A 389 0.97 -2.48 -7.25
CA PRO A 389 -0.15 -2.49 -8.21
C PRO A 389 -0.88 -1.16 -8.37
N LEU A 390 -1.30 -0.87 -9.62
CA LEU A 390 -1.80 0.45 -9.99
C LEU A 390 -3.06 0.85 -9.23
N GLU A 391 -2.97 1.97 -8.53
CA GLU A 391 -4.05 2.61 -7.81
C GLU A 391 -3.91 4.11 -8.02
N PHE A 392 -5.04 4.77 -8.28
CA PHE A 392 -5.13 6.21 -8.25
C PHE A 392 -6.55 6.70 -8.06
N GLU A 393 -6.68 7.95 -7.62
CA GLU A 393 -7.97 8.62 -7.45
C GLU A 393 -8.43 9.31 -8.75
N ILE A 394 -9.71 9.13 -9.09
CA ILE A 394 -10.39 9.86 -10.15
C ILE A 394 -11.52 10.71 -9.57
N LYS A 395 -11.83 11.83 -10.22
CA LYS A 395 -12.96 12.68 -9.88
C LYS A 395 -14.06 12.58 -10.93
N ASP A 396 -15.25 12.14 -10.53
CA ASP A 396 -16.38 12.03 -11.46
C ASP A 396 -16.98 13.39 -11.86
N MET A 397 -17.98 13.34 -12.75
CA MET A 397 -18.70 14.51 -13.23
C MET A 397 -19.50 15.28 -12.17
N HIS A 398 -19.74 14.69 -11.00
CA HIS A 398 -20.39 15.35 -9.86
C HIS A 398 -19.39 15.86 -8.82
N GLY A 399 -18.09 15.62 -9.06
CA GLY A 399 -17.01 16.05 -8.18
C GLY A 399 -16.69 15.06 -7.05
N HIS A 400 -17.20 13.83 -7.10
CA HIS A 400 -16.83 12.79 -6.14
C HIS A 400 -15.45 12.24 -6.49
N ASN A 401 -14.59 12.20 -5.49
CA ASN A 401 -13.31 11.53 -5.52
C ASN A 401 -13.51 10.03 -5.29
N ILE A 402 -12.95 9.20 -6.18
CA ILE A 402 -13.21 7.77 -6.26
C ILE A 402 -11.87 7.06 -6.45
N PRO A 403 -11.48 6.13 -5.57
CA PRO A 403 -10.29 5.33 -5.79
C PRO A 403 -10.56 4.25 -6.85
N LEU A 404 -9.64 4.11 -7.79
CA LEU A 404 -9.67 3.10 -8.85
C LEU A 404 -8.49 2.14 -8.66
N HIS A 405 -8.79 0.87 -8.39
CA HIS A 405 -7.79 -0.17 -8.11
C HIS A 405 -7.75 -1.21 -9.23
N PHE A 406 -6.57 -1.47 -9.78
CA PHE A 406 -6.36 -2.42 -10.89
C PHE A 406 -6.07 -3.84 -10.39
N TYR A 407 -7.08 -4.70 -10.37
CA TYR A 407 -7.02 -6.15 -10.09
C TYR A 407 -6.96 -6.99 -11.38
N THR A 408 -6.54 -6.39 -12.48
CA THR A 408 -6.24 -7.09 -13.74
C THR A 408 -5.06 -8.04 -13.55
N LYS A 409 -4.89 -8.98 -14.49
CA LYS A 409 -3.77 -9.94 -14.49
C LYS A 409 -2.39 -9.26 -14.39
N ASP A 410 -2.21 -8.15 -15.11
CA ASP A 410 -0.95 -7.38 -15.15
C ASP A 410 -0.93 -6.20 -14.15
N ARG A 411 -2.02 -6.06 -13.38
CA ARG A 411 -2.15 -5.21 -12.20
C ARG A 411 -1.88 -3.74 -12.49
N GLY A 412 -2.30 -3.31 -13.67
CA GLY A 412 -2.16 -1.96 -14.20
C GLY A 412 -0.91 -1.72 -15.06
N SER A 413 -0.02 -2.70 -15.19
CA SER A 413 1.16 -2.59 -16.07
C SER A 413 0.80 -2.63 -17.56
N GLU A 414 -0.45 -2.98 -17.89
CA GLU A 414 -1.02 -2.83 -19.22
C GLU A 414 -1.15 -1.35 -19.66
N LEU A 415 -1.10 -0.40 -18.72
CA LEU A 415 -1.07 1.03 -18.98
C LEU A 415 0.36 1.56 -18.88
N THR A 416 0.78 2.34 -19.87
CA THR A 416 2.10 2.98 -19.85
C THR A 416 2.08 4.28 -19.03
N ALA A 417 3.24 4.68 -18.50
CA ALA A 417 3.36 5.90 -17.68
C ALA A 417 2.94 7.18 -18.43
N ASP A 418 2.99 7.20 -19.76
CA ASP A 418 2.52 8.34 -20.56
C ASP A 418 1.00 8.39 -20.74
N GLN A 419 0.30 7.28 -20.47
CA GLN A 419 -1.16 7.17 -20.53
C GLN A 419 -1.83 7.56 -19.21
N VAL A 420 -1.17 7.39 -18.07
CA VAL A 420 -1.73 7.68 -16.75
C VAL A 420 -1.16 9.00 -16.24
N LYS A 421 -1.94 10.08 -16.35
CA LYS A 421 -1.51 11.44 -15.98
C LYS A 421 -2.65 12.23 -15.35
N ARG A 422 -2.31 13.08 -14.38
CA ARG A 422 -3.25 14.07 -13.85
C ARG A 422 -3.89 14.89 -14.96
N GLY A 423 -5.20 15.12 -14.85
CA GLY A 423 -6.00 15.84 -15.82
C GLY A 423 -6.42 15.03 -17.06
N TYR A 424 -6.02 13.75 -17.17
CA TYR A 424 -6.57 12.85 -18.20
C TYR A 424 -7.86 12.22 -17.70
N THR A 425 -8.77 11.86 -18.61
CA THR A 425 -10.06 11.26 -18.27
C THR A 425 -10.03 9.76 -18.48
N VAL A 426 -10.40 9.03 -17.44
CA VAL A 426 -10.65 7.60 -17.47
C VAL A 426 -12.09 7.33 -17.86
N ALA A 427 -12.30 6.44 -18.82
CA ALA A 427 -13.59 5.86 -19.14
C ALA A 427 -13.61 4.39 -18.70
N VAL A 428 -14.53 4.04 -17.80
CA VAL A 428 -14.73 2.67 -17.33
C VAL A 428 -16.11 2.18 -17.75
N LEU A 429 -16.14 1.20 -18.64
CA LEU A 429 -17.36 0.55 -19.14
C LEU A 429 -17.93 -0.36 -18.06
N ASP A 430 -19.25 -0.34 -17.91
CA ASP A 430 -20.02 -1.15 -16.95
C ASP A 430 -19.45 -1.12 -15.52
N ALA A 431 -18.93 0.05 -15.12
CA ALA A 431 -18.33 0.27 -13.82
C ALA A 431 -19.32 -0.06 -12.68
N SER A 432 -18.81 -0.68 -11.61
CA SER A 432 -19.59 -1.04 -10.43
C SER A 432 -18.89 -0.59 -9.15
N LYS A 433 -19.66 -0.20 -8.13
CA LYS A 433 -19.14 0.09 -6.79
C LYS A 433 -18.65 -1.19 -6.15
N HIS A 434 -17.44 -1.13 -5.61
CA HIS A 434 -16.85 -2.17 -4.80
C HIS A 434 -16.61 -1.64 -3.38
N ILE A 435 -16.93 -2.47 -2.37
CA ILE A 435 -16.71 -2.15 -0.96
C ILE A 435 -15.42 -2.84 -0.54
N PHE A 436 -14.35 -2.07 -0.43
CA PHE A 436 -13.06 -2.53 0.07
C PHE A 436 -13.07 -2.65 1.59
N LYS A 437 -12.25 -3.58 2.11
CA LYS A 437 -12.17 -3.89 3.54
C LYS A 437 -11.11 -3.07 4.24
N LEU A 438 -10.09 -2.64 3.50
CA LEU A 438 -8.96 -1.85 3.96
C LEU A 438 -8.91 -0.49 3.24
N GLY A 439 -10.07 0.14 3.01
CA GLY A 439 -10.15 1.45 2.37
C GLY A 439 -11.58 1.91 2.10
N PRO A 440 -11.74 3.14 1.54
CA PRO A 440 -13.05 3.63 1.14
C PRO A 440 -13.61 2.85 -0.07
N PRO A 441 -14.93 2.85 -0.29
CA PRO A 441 -15.53 2.27 -1.50
C PRO A 441 -14.99 2.91 -2.78
N GLY A 442 -14.87 2.13 -3.84
CA GLY A 442 -14.29 2.59 -5.10
C GLY A 442 -14.64 1.70 -6.28
N ILE A 443 -13.79 1.74 -7.31
CA ILE A 443 -13.88 0.88 -8.49
C ILE A 443 -12.79 -0.19 -8.41
N ARG A 444 -13.20 -1.45 -8.46
CA ARG A 444 -12.33 -2.61 -8.64
C ARG A 444 -12.30 -2.96 -10.12
N HIS A 445 -11.19 -2.69 -10.80
CA HIS A 445 -11.04 -2.92 -12.23
C HIS A 445 -10.33 -4.24 -12.51
N GLU A 446 -10.98 -5.17 -13.23
CA GLU A 446 -10.50 -6.55 -13.40
C GLU A 446 -10.24 -6.95 -14.86
N ASP A 447 -10.85 -6.27 -15.84
CA ASP A 447 -10.69 -6.57 -17.26
C ASP A 447 -10.08 -5.37 -18.01
N PRO A 448 -8.84 -5.46 -18.51
CA PRO A 448 -8.15 -4.34 -19.15
C PRO A 448 -8.86 -3.81 -20.41
N ARG A 449 -9.82 -4.56 -20.98
CA ARG A 449 -10.62 -4.12 -22.13
C ARG A 449 -11.78 -3.21 -21.74
N MET A 450 -12.10 -3.10 -20.46
CA MET A 450 -13.22 -2.30 -19.96
C MET A 450 -12.81 -0.88 -19.54
N ILE A 451 -11.54 -0.52 -19.72
CA ILE A 451 -11.02 0.80 -19.39
C ILE A 451 -10.27 1.42 -20.56
N LYS A 452 -10.37 2.74 -20.70
CA LYS A 452 -9.51 3.53 -21.58
C LYS A 452 -9.26 4.90 -20.97
N ILE A 453 -8.03 5.39 -21.09
CA ILE A 453 -7.65 6.74 -20.64
C ILE A 453 -7.47 7.63 -21.85
N PHE A 454 -8.15 8.79 -21.84
CA PHE A 454 -8.10 9.79 -22.90
C PHE A 454 -7.29 11.00 -22.44
N PRO A 455 -6.41 11.55 -23.30
CA PRO A 455 -5.54 12.68 -22.98
C PRO A 455 -6.28 14.02 -23.07
N LEU A 456 -7.42 14.12 -22.39
CA LEU A 456 -8.32 15.27 -22.28
C LEU A 456 -8.87 15.32 -20.85
N SER A 457 -9.06 16.52 -20.32
CA SER A 457 -9.80 16.73 -19.07
C SER A 457 -11.26 16.35 -19.21
N LEU A 458 -11.92 16.08 -18.08
CA LEU A 458 -13.32 15.65 -18.09
C LEU A 458 -14.22 16.75 -18.68
N ALA A 459 -13.91 18.01 -18.36
CA ALA A 459 -14.59 19.17 -18.92
C ALA A 459 -14.45 19.26 -20.46
N GLU A 460 -13.25 18.99 -20.98
CA GLU A 460 -13.02 18.97 -22.44
C GLU A 460 -13.78 17.82 -23.11
N ILE A 461 -13.81 16.62 -22.52
CA ILE A 461 -14.58 15.49 -23.07
C ILE A 461 -16.07 15.80 -23.12
N LEU A 462 -16.65 16.35 -22.04
CA LEU A 462 -18.07 16.69 -21.99
C LEU A 462 -18.43 17.81 -22.98
N ALA A 463 -17.59 18.84 -23.11
CA ALA A 463 -17.78 19.90 -24.10
C ALA A 463 -17.71 19.35 -25.53
N LEU A 464 -16.75 18.45 -25.79
CA LEU A 464 -16.55 17.83 -27.09
C LEU A 464 -17.70 16.88 -27.46
N GLU A 465 -18.26 16.13 -26.49
CA GLU A 465 -19.45 15.31 -26.68
C GLU A 465 -20.61 16.14 -27.22
N ILE A 466 -20.89 17.29 -26.58
CA ILE A 466 -21.99 18.19 -26.97
C ILE A 466 -21.80 18.66 -28.42
N GLN A 467 -20.58 19.10 -28.78
CA GLN A 467 -20.26 19.53 -30.14
C GLN A 467 -20.43 18.37 -31.14
N VAL A 468 -19.90 17.19 -30.84
CA VAL A 468 -19.98 16.03 -31.72
C VAL A 468 -21.43 15.61 -31.92
N ARG A 469 -22.24 15.50 -30.85
CA ARG A 469 -23.67 15.15 -30.96
C ARG A 469 -24.43 16.20 -31.79
N GLN A 470 -24.20 17.48 -31.53
CA GLN A 470 -24.87 18.57 -32.24
C GLN A 470 -24.60 18.56 -33.75
N PHE A 471 -23.35 18.33 -34.15
CA PHE A 471 -22.92 18.47 -35.55
C PHE A 471 -22.76 17.14 -36.31
N SER A 472 -22.82 16.00 -35.61
CA SER A 472 -22.56 14.66 -36.19
C SER A 472 -23.74 13.70 -36.06
N VAL A 473 -24.84 14.06 -35.39
CA VAL A 473 -26.09 13.27 -35.36
C VAL A 473 -27.12 13.92 -36.30
N PRO A 474 -27.83 13.16 -37.16
CA PRO A 474 -28.88 13.73 -37.99
C PRO A 474 -30.03 14.27 -37.13
N GLN A 475 -30.60 15.39 -37.52
CA GLN A 475 -31.88 15.86 -36.98
C GLN A 475 -33.04 15.02 -37.55
N HIS A 476 -34.26 15.20 -37.04
CA HIS A 476 -35.44 14.40 -37.43
C HIS A 476 -35.75 14.37 -38.94
N ASN A 477 -35.27 15.35 -39.71
CA ASN A 477 -35.42 15.43 -41.17
C ASN A 477 -34.22 14.83 -41.95
N GLY A 478 -33.27 14.17 -41.26
CA GLY A 478 -32.04 13.64 -41.84
C GLY A 478 -30.98 14.69 -42.16
N PHE A 479 -31.24 15.98 -41.91
CA PHE A 479 -30.28 17.05 -42.16
C PHE A 479 -29.31 17.20 -40.99
N ARG A 480 -28.14 17.75 -41.29
CA ARG A 480 -27.06 17.97 -40.32
C ARG A 480 -26.66 19.43 -40.35
N PRO A 481 -26.38 20.06 -39.20
CA PRO A 481 -25.89 21.42 -39.18
C PRO A 481 -24.43 21.46 -39.64
N CYS A 482 -24.10 22.45 -40.45
CA CYS A 482 -22.72 22.72 -40.82
C CYS A 482 -21.96 23.27 -39.61
N HIS A 483 -20.85 22.65 -39.25
CA HIS A 483 -20.03 23.14 -38.13
C HIS A 483 -19.50 24.57 -38.40
N GLY A 484 -19.17 24.91 -39.66
CA GLY A 484 -18.73 26.24 -40.07
C GLY A 484 -19.78 27.34 -39.90
N CYS A 485 -20.88 27.27 -40.66
CA CYS A 485 -21.90 28.35 -40.70
C CYS A 485 -23.15 28.09 -39.85
N GLY A 486 -23.36 26.87 -39.34
CA GLY A 486 -24.54 26.48 -38.56
C GLY A 486 -25.77 26.10 -39.39
N ALA A 487 -25.77 26.30 -40.71
CA ALA A 487 -26.91 25.98 -41.55
C ALA A 487 -27.12 24.46 -41.69
N ASN A 488 -28.38 24.02 -41.63
CA ASN A 488 -28.75 22.62 -41.86
C ASN A 488 -28.74 22.29 -43.35
N ALA A 489 -28.09 21.19 -43.73
CA ALA A 489 -28.04 20.71 -45.10
C ALA A 489 -28.15 19.17 -45.17
N ALA A 490 -28.52 18.66 -46.35
CA ALA A 490 -28.59 17.23 -46.61
C ALA A 490 -27.17 16.63 -46.67
N PRO A 491 -26.91 15.44 -46.10
CA PRO A 491 -25.57 14.84 -46.06
C PRO A 491 -24.89 14.72 -47.43
N ALA A 492 -25.66 14.39 -48.47
CA ALA A 492 -25.17 14.27 -49.85
C ALA A 492 -24.58 15.57 -50.42
N SER A 493 -24.98 16.72 -49.89
CA SER A 493 -24.49 18.05 -50.30
C SER A 493 -23.33 18.56 -49.43
N MET A 494 -22.91 17.81 -48.41
CA MET A 494 -21.92 18.22 -47.43
C MET A 494 -20.62 17.42 -47.54
N LYS A 495 -19.52 18.02 -47.09
CA LYS A 495 -18.21 17.40 -46.95
C LYS A 495 -17.93 17.10 -45.49
N ARG A 496 -17.53 15.86 -45.21
CA ARG A 496 -17.08 15.42 -43.88
C ARG A 496 -15.59 15.71 -43.69
N CYS A 497 -15.16 16.01 -42.47
CA CYS A 497 -13.74 16.11 -42.17
C CYS A 497 -13.05 14.76 -42.43
N GLY A 498 -12.14 14.70 -43.40
CA GLY A 498 -11.45 13.45 -43.76
C GLY A 498 -10.47 12.91 -42.71
N LYS A 499 -10.23 13.65 -41.61
CA LYS A 499 -9.32 13.22 -40.53
C LYS A 499 -10.06 12.60 -39.35
N CYS A 500 -10.96 13.36 -38.72
CA CYS A 500 -11.72 12.86 -37.56
C CYS A 500 -13.04 12.22 -37.94
N LEU A 501 -13.57 12.48 -39.14
CA LEU A 501 -14.87 11.96 -39.59
C LEU A 501 -16.10 12.42 -38.78
N SER A 502 -15.95 13.25 -37.74
CA SER A 502 -17.08 13.71 -36.92
C SER A 502 -17.85 14.87 -37.58
N PHE A 503 -17.16 15.96 -37.93
CA PHE A 503 -17.83 17.19 -38.36
C PHE A 503 -18.08 17.32 -39.86
N TRP A 504 -19.18 18.00 -40.20
CA TRP A 504 -19.68 18.20 -41.57
C TRP A 504 -19.72 19.68 -41.97
N TYR A 505 -19.49 19.94 -43.27
CA TYR A 505 -19.37 21.28 -43.84
C TYR A 505 -20.10 21.41 -45.17
N CYS A 506 -20.78 22.53 -45.42
CA CYS A 506 -21.40 22.79 -46.72
C CYS A 506 -20.36 22.85 -47.84
N ASN A 507 -19.19 23.46 -47.58
CA ASN A 507 -18.14 23.67 -48.56
C ASN A 507 -16.76 23.86 -47.87
N LYS A 508 -15.73 24.13 -48.69
CA LYS A 508 -14.35 24.31 -48.21
C LYS A 508 -14.18 25.57 -47.36
N GLU A 509 -14.90 26.67 -47.65
CA GLU A 509 -14.85 27.88 -46.82
C GLU A 509 -15.40 27.60 -45.41
N CYS A 510 -16.54 26.92 -45.32
CA CYS A 510 -17.13 26.51 -44.04
C CYS A 510 -16.20 25.58 -43.26
N GLN A 511 -15.47 24.70 -43.94
CA GLN A 511 -14.46 23.86 -43.31
C GLN A 511 -13.32 24.68 -42.73
N MET A 512 -12.80 25.66 -43.47
CA MET A 512 -11.74 26.55 -42.98
C MET A 512 -12.21 27.45 -41.84
N ALA A 513 -13.44 27.97 -41.91
CA ALA A 513 -14.06 28.72 -40.83
C ALA A 513 -14.17 27.86 -39.57
N GLY A 514 -14.80 26.68 -39.67
CA GLY A 514 -14.90 25.77 -38.53
C GLY A 514 -13.54 25.36 -37.96
N TRP A 515 -12.55 25.12 -38.82
CA TRP A 515 -11.18 24.74 -38.44
C TRP A 515 -10.48 25.82 -37.61
N SER A 516 -10.55 27.08 -38.04
CA SER A 516 -9.78 28.17 -37.45
C SER A 516 -10.53 28.94 -36.36
N THR A 517 -11.85 29.06 -36.46
CA THR A 517 -12.64 29.96 -35.59
C THR A 517 -13.53 29.22 -34.59
N LYS A 518 -13.72 27.90 -34.74
CA LYS A 518 -14.61 27.10 -33.88
C LYS A 518 -13.92 25.87 -33.28
N ALA A 519 -12.68 26.02 -32.84
CA ALA A 519 -11.89 25.01 -32.11
C ALA A 519 -11.64 23.65 -32.81
N HIS A 520 -12.25 23.34 -33.96
CA HIS A 520 -12.11 22.04 -34.61
C HIS A 520 -10.66 21.64 -34.87
N ARG A 521 -9.74 22.58 -35.16
CA ARG A 521 -8.31 22.24 -35.29
C ARG A 521 -7.76 21.52 -34.05
N GLY A 522 -8.13 21.97 -32.85
CA GLY A 522 -7.75 21.33 -31.58
C GLY A 522 -8.46 19.99 -31.42
N ASP A 523 -9.78 20.00 -31.54
CA ASP A 523 -10.64 18.83 -31.33
C ASP A 523 -10.33 17.68 -32.31
N CYS A 524 -10.03 18.01 -33.56
CA CYS A 524 -9.73 17.04 -34.62
C CYS A 524 -8.57 16.13 -34.26
N LYS A 525 -7.59 16.60 -33.46
CA LYS A 525 -6.45 15.78 -33.04
C LYS A 525 -6.93 14.61 -32.19
N PHE A 526 -7.85 14.84 -31.28
CA PHE A 526 -8.37 13.86 -30.33
C PHE A 526 -9.45 12.98 -30.96
N LEU A 527 -10.36 13.57 -31.75
CA LEU A 527 -11.40 12.83 -32.46
C LEU A 527 -10.87 11.89 -33.56
N LYS A 528 -9.56 11.82 -33.81
CA LYS A 528 -8.99 10.73 -34.61
C LYS A 528 -9.13 9.37 -33.92
N ASP A 529 -9.18 9.37 -32.59
CA ASP A 529 -9.40 8.16 -31.82
C ASP A 529 -10.83 7.63 -32.10
N PRO A 530 -10.97 6.42 -32.67
CA PRO A 530 -12.28 5.84 -32.94
C PRO A 530 -13.08 5.58 -31.66
N ASP A 531 -12.43 5.25 -30.54
CA ASP A 531 -13.14 4.95 -29.30
C ASP A 531 -13.74 6.20 -28.69
N LEU A 532 -13.04 7.33 -28.74
CA LEU A 532 -13.57 8.60 -28.26
C LEU A 532 -14.81 9.02 -29.06
N ARG A 533 -14.78 8.82 -30.39
CA ARG A 533 -15.93 9.09 -31.25
C ARG A 533 -17.10 8.15 -30.97
N SER A 534 -16.83 6.86 -30.89
CA SER A 534 -17.83 5.84 -30.58
C SER A 534 -18.46 6.13 -29.22
N LEU A 535 -17.68 6.49 -28.20
CA LEU A 535 -18.17 6.83 -26.86
C LEU A 535 -19.27 7.91 -26.89
N PHE A 536 -19.13 8.91 -27.76
CA PHE A 536 -20.11 9.99 -27.91
C PHE A 536 -21.35 9.61 -28.73
N LEU A 537 -21.22 8.64 -29.63
CA LEU A 537 -22.27 8.29 -30.60
C LEU A 537 -22.99 6.98 -30.28
N VAL A 538 -22.46 6.17 -29.36
CA VAL A 538 -23.09 4.94 -28.89
C VAL A 538 -24.45 5.24 -28.29
N ASN A 539 -25.45 4.49 -28.74
CA ASN A 539 -26.76 4.45 -28.11
C ASN A 539 -26.77 3.38 -27.01
N TRP A 540 -26.41 3.78 -25.80
CA TRP A 540 -26.23 2.90 -24.64
C TRP A 540 -27.48 2.08 -24.27
N ASN A 541 -28.67 2.53 -24.68
CA ASN A 541 -29.92 1.80 -24.45
C ASN A 541 -30.19 0.68 -25.49
N GLU A 542 -29.44 0.66 -26.60
CA GLU A 542 -29.64 -0.27 -27.73
C GLU A 542 -28.47 -1.25 -27.90
N VAL A 543 -27.38 -1.11 -27.14
CA VAL A 543 -26.27 -2.07 -27.14
C VAL A 543 -26.77 -3.40 -26.57
N GLN A 544 -26.83 -4.44 -27.39
CA GLN A 544 -27.27 -5.80 -27.01
C GLN A 544 -26.11 -6.79 -26.86
N ASP A 545 -24.96 -6.49 -27.46
CA ASP A 545 -23.75 -7.32 -27.47
C ASP A 545 -22.75 -6.84 -26.40
N SER A 546 -21.76 -7.69 -26.06
CA SER A 546 -20.70 -7.32 -25.11
C SER A 546 -19.95 -6.06 -25.56
N ILE A 547 -19.95 -5.01 -24.73
CA ILE A 547 -19.20 -3.77 -24.95
C ILE A 547 -17.80 -3.87 -24.35
N GLN A 548 -16.78 -3.46 -25.10
CA GLN A 548 -15.39 -3.39 -24.64
C GLN A 548 -14.61 -2.43 -25.55
N PHE A 549 -13.45 -1.94 -25.09
CA PHE A 549 -12.50 -1.23 -25.94
C PHE A 549 -11.66 -2.21 -26.79
N PRO A 550 -11.34 -1.88 -28.05
CA PRO A 550 -11.87 -0.74 -28.80
C PRO A 550 -13.37 -0.91 -29.08
N LEU A 551 -14.14 0.18 -28.92
CA LEU A 551 -15.57 0.21 -29.11
C LEU A 551 -15.89 -0.07 -30.58
N GLN A 552 -16.59 -1.17 -30.83
CA GLN A 552 -17.10 -1.46 -32.17
C GLN A 552 -17.97 -0.29 -32.61
N ALA A 553 -17.62 0.30 -33.76
CA ALA A 553 -18.39 1.42 -34.30
C ALA A 553 -19.84 0.93 -34.47
N VAL A 554 -20.77 1.54 -33.73
CA VAL A 554 -22.20 1.44 -34.06
C VAL A 554 -22.27 1.77 -35.54
N LYS A 555 -22.76 0.83 -36.37
CA LYS A 555 -22.82 0.98 -37.83
C LYS A 555 -23.31 2.39 -38.13
N GLU A 556 -22.41 3.26 -38.55
CA GLU A 556 -22.75 4.64 -38.89
C GLU A 556 -23.83 4.51 -39.96
N CYS A 557 -25.07 4.95 -39.67
CA CYS A 557 -26.12 5.01 -40.68
C CYS A 557 -25.58 5.90 -41.80
N THR A 558 -25.21 5.24 -42.90
CA THR A 558 -24.72 5.83 -44.15
C THR A 558 -25.69 6.85 -44.70
#